data_AF-A0A150PPF5-F1
#
_entry.id   AF-A0A150PPF5-F1
#
_cell.length_a   1.000
_cell.length_b   1.000
_cell.length_c   1.000
_cell.angle_alpha   90.00
_cell.angle_beta   90.00
_cell.angle_gamma   90.00
#
_symmetry.space_group_name_H-M   'P 1'
#
loop_
_entity.id
_entity.type
_entity.pdbx_description
1 polymer ?
#
loop_
_entity_poly.entity_id
_entity_poly.type
_entity_poly.pdbx_seq_one_letter_code
_entity_poly.pdbx_strand_id
1 'polypeptide(L)'
;GITVATAHDVRDVDRVRRYVLLHGHLDRPGPGVVAGARLDAGDVVGYAGDTGSPGLVRLRLEARQLREGARLSDLDPKRIIDAAVTVPCDLRNVLPLRQGASL
;
A
#
# COMPACT_ATOMS: atom_id res chain seq x y z
N GLY A 1 -5.44 -12.99 -5.71
CA GLY A 1 -4.99 -12.07 -6.77
C GLY A 1 -3.57 -11.64 -6.48
N ILE A 2 -2.89 -11.08 -7.47
CA ILE A 2 -1.57 -10.50 -7.29
C ILE A 2 -1.74 -9.19 -6.52
N THR A 3 -0.87 -9.01 -5.52
CA THR A 3 -0.85 -7.84 -4.67
C THR A 3 0.57 -7.33 -4.53
N VAL A 4 0.77 -6.02 -4.67
CA VAL A 4 2.03 -5.35 -4.32
C VAL A 4 1.82 -4.51 -3.07
N ALA A 5 2.64 -4.76 -2.05
CA ALA A 5 2.69 -3.94 -0.84
C ALA A 5 3.80 -2.90 -0.97
N THR A 6 3.51 -1.65 -0.61
CA THR A 6 4.52 -0.58 -0.51
C THR A 6 4.48 -0.01 0.90
N ALA A 7 5.65 0.28 1.48
CA ALA A 7 5.77 0.85 2.81
C ALA A 7 6.28 2.30 2.73
N HIS A 8 5.69 3.18 3.53
CA HIS A 8 5.91 4.62 3.49
C HIS A 8 6.14 5.15 4.90
N ASP A 9 7.25 5.83 5.12
CA ASP A 9 7.52 6.56 6.36
C ASP A 9 7.04 8.00 6.21
N VAL A 10 6.03 8.38 6.99
CA VAL A 10 5.44 9.71 6.98
C VAL A 10 5.82 10.41 8.28
N ARG A 11 6.50 11.56 8.16
CA ARG A 11 6.83 12.42 9.28
C ARG A 11 5.62 13.28 9.64
N ASP A 12 5.10 13.07 10.83
CA ASP A 12 4.21 13.97 11.56
C ASP A 12 5.06 14.74 12.59
N VAL A 13 4.61 15.91 13.04
CA VAL A 13 5.41 16.95 13.72
C VAL A 13 6.49 16.41 14.67
N ASP A 14 6.14 15.47 15.53
CA ASP A 14 7.00 14.87 16.55
C ASP A 14 7.27 13.37 16.36
N ARG A 15 6.74 12.74 15.30
CA ARG A 15 6.73 11.28 15.15
C ARG A 15 6.78 10.80 13.71
N VAL A 16 7.44 9.66 13.49
CA VAL A 16 7.40 8.94 12.22
C VAL A 16 6.32 7.87 12.28
N ARG A 17 5.33 7.96 11.41
CA ARG A 17 4.30 6.93 11.23
C ARG A 17 4.63 6.13 9.97
N ARG A 18 4.62 4.80 10.08
CA ARG A 18 4.78 3.91 8.93
C ARG A 18 3.43 3.44 8.41
N TYR A 19 3.19 3.63 7.13
CA TYR A 19 1.99 3.18 6.42
C TYR A 19 2.35 2.09 5.40
N VAL A 20 1.44 1.16 5.18
CA VAL A 20 1.51 0.15 4.14
C VAL A 20 0.32 0.31 3.22
N LEU A 21 0.58 0.45 1.92
CA LEU A 21 -0.45 0.40 0.89
C LEU A 21 -0.42 -0.95 0.18
N LEU A 22 -1.57 -1.60 0.14
CA LEU A 22 -1.81 -2.87 -0.56
C LEU A 22 -2.52 -2.58 -1.88
N HIS A 23 -1.82 -2.83 -2.99
CA HIS A 23 -2.33 -2.72 -4.35
C HIS A 23 -2.72 -4.11 -4.84
N GLY A 24 -3.96 -4.50 -4.63
CA GLY A 24 -4.50 -5.82 -4.97
C GLY A 24 -5.24 -5.85 -6.30
N HIS A 25 -5.52 -7.07 -6.77
CA HIS A 25 -6.12 -7.36 -8.07
C HIS A 25 -5.27 -6.87 -9.25
N LEU A 26 -3.95 -6.89 -9.10
CA LEU A 26 -3.05 -6.56 -10.20
C LEU A 26 -2.99 -7.72 -11.20
N ASP A 27 -2.79 -7.42 -12.47
CA ASP A 27 -2.40 -8.40 -13.48
C ASP A 27 -0.93 -8.79 -13.31
N ARG A 28 -0.08 -7.81 -13.04
CA ARG A 28 1.35 -8.00 -12.78
C ARG A 28 1.97 -6.82 -12.01
N PRO A 29 3.09 -7.05 -11.31
CA PRO A 29 3.90 -5.97 -10.75
C PRO A 29 4.46 -5.05 -11.84
N GLY A 30 4.84 -3.84 -11.44
CA GLY A 30 5.54 -2.90 -12.29
C GLY A 30 6.97 -3.34 -12.61
N PRO A 31 7.63 -2.71 -13.60
CA PRO A 31 9.03 -2.99 -13.90
C PRO A 31 9.93 -2.77 -12.68
N GLY A 32 10.77 -3.76 -12.34
CA GLY A 32 11.70 -3.66 -11.21
C GLY A 32 11.05 -3.77 -9.81
N VAL A 33 9.72 -3.94 -9.74
CA VAL A 33 9.00 -4.09 -8.46
C VAL A 33 9.22 -5.50 -7.92
N VAL A 34 10.15 -5.60 -6.97
CA VAL A 34 10.45 -6.81 -6.19
C VAL A 34 10.46 -6.50 -4.69
N ALA A 35 10.34 -7.52 -3.85
CA ALA A 35 10.39 -7.34 -2.40
C ALA A 35 11.72 -6.66 -1.98
N GLY A 36 11.60 -5.60 -1.16
CA GLY A 36 12.76 -4.81 -0.72
C GLY A 36 13.24 -3.75 -1.71
N ALA A 37 12.67 -3.68 -2.93
CA ALA A 37 12.98 -2.61 -3.86
C ALA A 37 12.54 -1.25 -3.29
N ARG A 38 13.38 -0.23 -3.49
CA ARG A 38 13.01 1.16 -3.26
C ARG A 38 12.36 1.71 -4.53
N LEU A 39 11.23 2.38 -4.37
CA LEU A 39 10.50 3.03 -5.45
C LEU A 39 10.52 4.53 -5.22
N ASP A 40 10.63 5.29 -6.30
CA ASP A 40 10.51 6.74 -6.32
C ASP A 40 9.08 7.18 -6.65
N ALA A 41 8.76 8.43 -6.34
CA ALA A 41 7.46 9.00 -6.65
C ALA A 41 7.25 9.03 -8.18
N GLY A 42 6.16 8.45 -8.65
CA GLY A 42 5.85 8.31 -10.07
C GLY A 42 6.20 6.94 -10.66
N ASP A 43 6.93 6.10 -9.93
CA ASP A 43 7.20 4.74 -10.37
C ASP A 43 5.92 3.91 -10.53
N VAL A 44 5.91 3.06 -11.55
CA VAL A 44 4.80 2.13 -11.80
C VAL A 44 4.89 0.99 -10.80
N VAL A 45 3.93 0.92 -9.87
CA VAL A 45 3.84 -0.15 -8.86
C VAL A 45 3.27 -1.45 -9.46
N GLY A 46 2.38 -1.33 -10.45
CA GLY A 46 1.73 -2.47 -11.09
C GLY A 46 0.62 -2.07 -12.05
N TYR A 47 0.03 -3.07 -12.69
CA TYR A 47 -1.03 -2.90 -13.68
C TYR A 47 -2.31 -3.54 -13.15
N ALA A 48 -3.41 -2.79 -13.13
CA ALA A 48 -4.69 -3.31 -12.67
C ALA A 48 -5.16 -4.44 -13.59
N GLY A 49 -5.68 -5.52 -13.00
CA GLY A 49 -6.19 -6.68 -13.70
C GLY A 49 -7.44 -7.20 -13.01
N ASP A 50 -7.77 -8.46 -13.28
CA ASP A 50 -8.92 -9.16 -12.74
C ASP A 50 -8.49 -10.32 -11.82
N THR A 51 -7.25 -10.35 -11.35
CA THR A 51 -6.74 -11.47 -10.57
C THR A 51 -7.47 -11.60 -9.23
N GLY A 52 -8.07 -12.77 -9.00
CA GLY A 52 -8.96 -13.01 -7.84
C GLY A 52 -10.35 -12.38 -7.97
N SER A 53 -10.71 -11.84 -9.14
CA SER A 53 -12.07 -11.43 -9.53
C SER A 53 -12.23 -11.51 -11.06
N PRO A 54 -12.18 -12.71 -11.66
CA PRO A 54 -12.13 -12.88 -13.11
C PRO A 54 -13.26 -12.15 -13.85
N GLY A 55 -12.92 -11.47 -14.94
CA GLY A 55 -13.86 -10.68 -15.75
C GLY A 55 -14.16 -9.28 -15.21
N LEU A 56 -13.61 -8.90 -14.05
CA LEU A 56 -13.75 -7.55 -13.49
C LEU A 56 -12.38 -6.92 -13.24
N VAL A 57 -11.92 -6.10 -14.19
CA VAL A 57 -10.70 -5.31 -14.04
C VAL A 57 -10.92 -4.19 -13.03
N ARG A 58 -10.25 -4.27 -11.87
CA ARG A 58 -10.33 -3.24 -10.82
C ARG A 58 -9.07 -3.22 -9.97
N LEU A 59 -8.76 -2.05 -9.40
CA LEU A 59 -7.74 -1.94 -8.36
C LEU A 59 -8.42 -2.10 -6.98
N ARG A 60 -7.92 -3.00 -6.15
CA ARG A 60 -8.17 -2.94 -4.70
C ARG A 60 -7.03 -2.14 -4.08
N LEU A 61 -7.38 -1.02 -3.45
CA LEU A 61 -6.43 -0.26 -2.65
C LEU A 61 -6.85 -0.32 -1.19
N GLU A 62 -5.90 -0.63 -0.32
CA GLU A 62 -6.10 -0.61 1.13
C GLU A 62 -4.88 0.04 1.77
N ALA A 63 -5.11 0.96 2.70
CA ALA A 63 -4.05 1.54 3.51
C ALA A 63 -4.14 1.01 4.93
N ARG A 64 -2.97 0.73 5.51
CA ARG A 64 -2.84 0.27 6.88
C ARG A 64 -1.72 1.04 7.56
N GLN A 65 -1.88 1.37 8.82
CA GLN A 65 -0.84 1.96 9.65
C GLN A 65 -0.18 0.87 10.48
N LEU A 66 1.15 0.83 10.50
CA LEU A 66 1.92 0.02 11.44
C LEU A 66 1.66 0.53 12.86
N ARG A 67 1.37 -0.38 13.79
CA ARG A 67 1.22 -0.03 15.21
C ARG A 67 2.57 0.37 15.81
N GLU A 68 2.51 1.24 16.80
CA GLU A 68 3.69 1.62 17.57
C GLU A 68 4.37 0.39 18.19
N GLY A 69 5.71 0.35 18.14
CA GLY A 69 6.51 -0.78 18.61
C GLY A 69 6.48 -2.04 17.73
N ALA A 70 5.56 -2.13 16.76
CA ALA A 70 5.52 -3.25 15.83
C ALA A 70 6.64 -3.13 14.78
N ARG A 71 7.09 -4.28 14.26
CA ARG A 71 8.09 -4.36 13.19
C ARG A 71 7.52 -5.11 11.99
N LEU A 72 7.74 -4.54 10.81
CA LEU A 72 7.55 -5.20 9.52
C LEU A 72 8.92 -5.66 9.02
N SER A 73 9.35 -6.84 9.46
CA SER A 73 10.42 -7.56 8.77
C SER A 73 9.82 -8.24 7.55
N ASP A 74 10.47 -8.07 6.41
CA ASP A 74 10.26 -8.83 5.15
C ASP A 74 8.89 -8.73 4.48
N LEU A 75 8.03 -7.78 4.90
CA LEU A 75 6.70 -7.57 4.31
C LEU A 75 5.91 -8.89 4.15
N ASP A 76 5.99 -9.80 5.14
CA ASP A 76 5.21 -11.04 5.13
C ASP A 76 3.71 -10.69 4.97
N PRO A 77 3.04 -11.17 3.90
CA PRO A 77 1.63 -10.87 3.64
C PRO A 77 0.71 -11.16 4.81
N LYS A 78 0.98 -12.21 5.60
CA LYS A 78 0.15 -12.57 6.77
C LYS A 78 0.31 -11.56 7.89
N ARG A 79 1.54 -11.11 8.12
CA ARG A 79 1.88 -10.09 9.14
C ARG A 79 1.33 -8.72 8.77
N ILE A 80 1.31 -8.37 7.48
CA ILE A 80 0.80 -7.06 7.04
C ILE A 80 -0.70 -6.92 7.34
N ILE A 81 -1.50 -7.98 7.22
CA ILE A 81 -2.95 -7.92 7.47
C ILE A 81 -3.34 -8.21 8.93
N ASP A 82 -2.40 -8.67 9.75
CA ASP A 82 -2.61 -8.96 11.17
C ASP A 82 -2.96 -7.67 11.94
N ALA A 83 -4.11 -7.69 12.62
CA ALA A 83 -4.61 -6.56 13.40
C ALA A 83 -3.75 -6.19 14.61
N ALA A 84 -2.91 -7.11 15.10
CA ALA A 84 -1.93 -6.86 16.15
C ALA A 84 -0.68 -6.12 15.63
N VAL A 85 -0.45 -6.12 14.31
CA VAL A 85 0.71 -5.48 13.67
C VAL A 85 0.31 -4.18 12.99
N THR A 86 -0.78 -4.19 12.23
CA THR A 86 -1.26 -3.02 11.51
C THR A 86 -2.75 -2.78 11.72
N VAL A 87 -3.18 -1.53 11.59
CA VAL A 87 -4.59 -1.14 11.65
C VAL A 87 -5.03 -0.57 10.30
N PRO A 88 -6.17 -0.99 9.73
CA PRO A 88 -6.72 -0.36 8.53
C PRO A 88 -6.96 1.14 8.74
N CYS A 89 -6.69 1.93 7.71
CA CYS A 89 -6.92 3.37 7.70
C CYS A 89 -7.88 3.76 6.59
N ASP A 90 -8.66 4.80 6.81
CA ASP A 90 -9.39 5.45 5.72
C ASP A 90 -8.39 6.06 4.73
N LEU A 91 -8.49 5.68 3.46
CA LEU A 91 -7.60 6.15 2.40
C LEU A 91 -7.59 7.68 2.28
N ARG A 92 -8.71 8.35 2.57
CA ARG A 92 -8.85 9.81 2.49
C ARG A 92 -7.99 10.54 3.53
N ASN A 93 -7.61 9.86 4.61
CA ASN A 93 -6.79 10.44 5.67
C ASN A 93 -5.29 10.26 5.44
N VAL A 94 -4.89 9.47 4.44
CA VAL A 94 -3.49 9.05 4.25
C VAL A 94 -2.98 9.31 2.83
N LEU A 95 -3.86 9.36 1.84
CA LEU A 95 -3.50 9.76 0.49
C LEU A 95 -3.51 11.29 0.40
N PRO A 96 -2.58 11.89 -0.38
CA PRO A 96 -2.63 13.30 -0.67
C PRO A 96 -3.99 13.67 -1.27
N LEU A 97 -4.65 14.67 -0.69
CA LEU A 97 -5.77 15.31 -1.35
C LEU A 97 -5.24 15.92 -2.65
N ARG A 98 -5.98 15.77 -3.75
CA ARG A 98 -5.66 16.46 -5.00
C ARG A 98 -5.61 17.97 -4.70
N GLN A 99 -4.42 18.57 -4.75
CA GLN A 99 -4.33 20.02 -4.84
C GLN A 99 -4.93 20.41 -6.20
N GLY A 100 -6.14 20.97 -6.20
CA GLY A 100 -6.83 21.42 -7.41
C GLY A 100 -8.15 20.72 -7.77
N ALA A 101 -8.66 19.80 -6.95
CA ALA A 101 -10.07 19.43 -7.06
C ALA A 101 -10.91 20.54 -6.40
N SER A 102 -11.33 21.54 -7.18
CA SER A 102 -12.45 22.39 -6.77
C SER A 102 -13.71 21.55 -6.78
N LEU A 103 -14.47 21.68 -5.68
CA LEU A 103 -15.75 21.06 -5.28
C LEU A 103 -15.63 19.71 -4.55
#